data_AF-Q87VK4-F1
#
_entry.id   AF-Q87VK4-F1
#
_cell.length_a   1.000
_cell.length_b   1.000
_cell.length_c   1.000
_cell.angle_alpha   90.00
_cell.angle_beta   90.00
_cell.angle_gamma   90.00
#
_symmetry.space_group_name_H-M   'P 1'
#
loop_
_entity.id
_entity.type
_entity.pdbx_description
1 polymer ?
#
loop_
_entity_poly.entity_id
_entity_poly.type
_entity_poly.pdbx_seq_one_letter_code
_entity_poly.pdbx_strand_id
1 'polypeptide(L)' 'MARFFRRRKFCRFTAEDVKEIDYKDLNTLKAYVSETGKIVPSRITGTKARYQRQLATAIKRARFLALLAYTDSHGR' A
#
# COMPACT_ATOMS: atom_id res chain seq x y z
N MET A 1 -14.76 31.36 2.22
CA MET A 1 -13.88 30.25 2.65
C MET A 1 -13.59 29.38 1.44
N ALA A 2 -12.33 29.29 1.00
CA ALA A 2 -11.96 28.46 -0.14
C ALA A 2 -12.30 26.99 0.21
N ARG A 3 -13.34 26.44 -0.43
CA ARG A 3 -13.64 25.01 -0.39
C ARG A 3 -12.41 24.33 -0.98
N PHE A 4 -11.56 23.75 -0.15
CA PHE A 4 -10.47 22.90 -0.61
C PHE A 4 -11.10 21.78 -1.43
N PHE A 5 -11.11 21.93 -2.76
CA PHE A 5 -11.47 20.88 -3.71
C PHE A 5 -10.39 19.81 -3.61
N ARG A 6 -10.49 18.95 -2.60
CA ARG A 6 -9.68 17.74 -2.52
C ARG A 6 -10.08 16.88 -3.72
N ARG A 7 -9.21 16.87 -4.73
CA ARG A 7 -9.30 16.01 -5.90
C ARG A 7 -9.64 14.59 -5.42
N ARG A 8 -10.73 14.00 -5.94
CA ARG A 8 -11.15 12.65 -5.55
C ARG A 8 -9.98 11.70 -5.81
N LYS A 9 -9.50 11.04 -4.75
CA LYS A 9 -8.42 10.07 -4.87
C LYS A 9 -8.94 8.87 -5.66
N PHE A 10 -8.20 8.46 -6.68
CA PHE A 10 -8.54 7.32 -7.52
C PHE A 10 -7.62 6.14 -7.22
N CYS A 11 -8.14 4.94 -7.42
CA CYS A 11 -7.38 3.71 -7.18
C CYS A 11 -6.45 3.45 -8.37
N ARG A 12 -5.14 3.56 -8.17
CA ARG A 12 -4.12 3.30 -9.22
C ARG A 12 -4.28 1.91 -9.85
N PHE A 13 -4.48 0.87 -9.04
CA PHE A 13 -4.67 -0.50 -9.53
C PHE A 13 -5.90 -0.68 -10.44
N THR A 14 -6.93 0.16 -10.27
CA THR A 14 -8.10 0.12 -11.17
C THR A 14 -7.81 0.87 -12.47
N ALA A 15 -7.01 1.94 -12.42
CA ALA A 15 -6.64 2.70 -13.61
C ALA A 15 -5.63 1.94 -14.48
N GLU A 16 -4.73 1.17 -13.85
CA GLU A 16 -3.71 0.36 -14.52
C GLU A 16 -4.21 -1.07 -14.85
N ASP A 17 -5.50 -1.36 -14.65
CA ASP A 17 -6.16 -2.67 -14.83
C ASP A 17 -5.40 -3.88 -14.27
N VAL A 18 -4.83 -3.71 -13.07
CA VAL A 18 -4.06 -4.75 -12.40
C VAL A 18 -5.02 -5.82 -11.88
N LYS A 19 -4.78 -7.08 -12.27
CA LYS A 19 -5.58 -8.24 -11.81
C LYS A 19 -5.22 -8.69 -10.39
N GLU A 20 -3.93 -8.76 -10.09
CA GLU A 20 -3.41 -9.27 -8.82
C GLU A 20 -2.15 -8.49 -8.41
N ILE A 21 -1.96 -8.35 -7.09
CA ILE A 21 -0.82 -7.66 -6.50
C ILE A 21 0.12 -8.73 -5.94
N ASP A 22 1.27 -8.94 -6.60
CA ASP A 22 2.26 -9.91 -6.14
C ASP A 22 3.02 -9.37 -4.92
N TYR A 23 3.37 -10.26 -3.99
CA TYR A 23 4.21 -9.93 -2.84
C TYR A 23 5.68 -9.71 -3.22
N LYS A 24 6.08 -10.14 -4.43
CA LYS A 24 7.43 -9.97 -4.97
C LYS A 24 7.69 -8.56 -5.52
N ASP A 25 6.65 -7.79 -5.82
CA ASP A 25 6.76 -6.44 -6.39
C ASP A 25 7.05 -5.38 -5.32
N LEU A 26 8.27 -5.39 -4.77
CA LEU A 26 8.66 -4.55 -3.64
C LEU A 26 8.53 -3.05 -3.94
N ASN A 27 8.79 -2.62 -5.18
CA ASN A 27 8.67 -1.23 -5.58
C ASN A 27 7.23 -0.72 -5.41
N THR A 28 6.26 -1.53 -5.79
CA THR A 28 4.84 -1.23 -5.67
C THR A 28 4.43 -1.25 -4.21
N LEU A 29 4.82 -2.29 -3.45
CA LEU A 29 4.42 -2.46 -2.05
C LEU A 29 4.99 -1.35 -1.15
N LYS A 30 6.24 -0.92 -1.37
CA LYS A 30 6.88 0.16 -0.58
C LYS A 30 6.08 1.46 -0.61
N ALA A 31 5.40 1.78 -1.71
CA ALA A 31 4.54 2.97 -1.82
C ALA A 31 3.28 2.91 -0.92
N TYR A 32 2.92 1.73 -0.40
CA TYR A 32 1.76 1.50 0.46
C TYR A 32 2.13 1.16 1.91
N VAL A 33 3.40 1.35 2.27
CA VAL A 33 3.91 1.20 3.64
C VAL A 33 4.43 2.54 4.13
N SER A 34 4.16 2.89 5.39
CA SER A 34 4.69 4.10 6.02
C SER A 34 6.18 3.96 6.35
N GLU A 35 6.86 5.06 6.65
CA GLU A 35 8.26 5.05 7.07
C GLU A 35 8.48 4.15 8.30
N THR A 36 7.52 4.10 9.22
CA THR A 36 7.52 3.21 10.40
C THR A 36 7.23 1.73 10.09
N GLY A 37 7.06 1.37 8.83
CA GLY A 37 6.76 0.00 8.41
C GLY A 37 5.28 -0.39 8.52
N LYS A 38 4.34 0.50 8.86
CA LYS A 38 2.90 0.20 8.96
C LYS A 38 2.20 0.27 7.60
N ILE A 39 1.12 -0.48 7.40
CA ILE A 39 0.36 -0.44 6.13
C ILE A 39 -0.44 0.86 6.05
N VAL A 40 -0.31 1.60 4.94
CA VAL A 40 -1.03 2.85 4.74
C VAL A 40 -2.54 2.57 4.52
N PRO A 41 -3.44 3.23 5.27
CA PRO A 41 -4.88 3.04 5.12
C PRO A 41 -5.42 3.48 3.76
N SER A 42 -6.47 2.81 3.27
CA SER A 42 -7.13 3.11 1.98
C SER A 42 -7.67 4.53 1.87
N ARG A 43 -8.05 5.17 2.99
CA ARG A 43 -8.47 6.59 3.00
C ARG A 43 -7.37 7.57 2.58
N ILE A 44 -6.10 7.17 2.69
CA ILE A 44 -4.95 7.98 2.30
C ILE A 44 -4.55 7.69 0.85
N THR A 45 -4.59 6.43 0.42
CA THR A 45 -4.14 6.02 -0.91
C THR A 45 -5.23 6.08 -1.98
N GLY A 46 -6.51 6.01 -1.59
CA GLY A 46 -7.65 5.94 -2.52
C GLY A 46 -7.85 4.57 -3.16
N THR A 47 -7.23 3.52 -2.62
CA THR A 47 -7.38 2.14 -3.12
C THR A 47 -8.76 1.56 -2.82
N LYS A 48 -9.36 0.85 -3.78
CA LYS A 48 -10.64 0.15 -3.55
C LYS A 48 -10.45 -0.96 -2.50
N ALA A 49 -11.53 -1.30 -1.78
CA ALA A 49 -11.50 -2.30 -0.71
C ALA A 49 -10.99 -3.69 -1.13
N ARG A 50 -11.21 -4.11 -2.38
CA ARG A 50 -10.66 -5.36 -2.93
C ARG A 50 -9.14 -5.31 -3.01
N TYR A 51 -8.60 -4.28 -3.66
CA TYR A 51 -7.16 -4.09 -3.81
C TYR A 51 -6.47 -3.85 -2.47
N GLN A 52 -7.09 -3.11 -1.55
CA GLN A 52 -6.52 -2.90 -0.21
C GLN A 52 -6.35 -4.22 0.56
N ARG A 53 -7.30 -5.16 0.43
CA ARG A 53 -7.18 -6.50 1.04
C ARG A 53 -6.06 -7.31 0.41
N GLN A 54 -5.95 -7.30 -0.92
CA GLN A 54 -4.84 -7.95 -1.63
C GLN A 54 -3.48 -7.34 -1.23
N LEU A 55 -3.37 -6.02 -1.21
CA LEU A 55 -2.19 -5.29 -0.73
C LEU A 55 -1.79 -5.71 0.68
N ALA A 56 -2.76 -5.78 1.60
CA ALA A 56 -2.48 -6.16 2.97
C ALA A 56 -1.95 -7.61 3.07
N THR A 57 -2.51 -8.53 2.29
CA THR A 57 -2.03 -9.92 2.21
C THR A 57 -0.63 -9.98 1.58
N ALA A 58 -0.40 -9.26 0.50
CA ALA A 58 0.90 -9.21 -0.19
C ALA A 58 2.00 -8.63 0.72
N ILE A 59 1.74 -7.50 1.39
CA ILE A 59 2.68 -6.90 2.34
C ILE A 59 2.99 -7.87 3.49
N LYS A 60 1.97 -8.54 4.04
CA LYS A 60 2.20 -9.53 5.12
C LYS A 60 3.06 -10.69 4.65
N ARG A 61 2.80 -11.25 3.46
CA ARG A 61 3.63 -12.31 2.85
C ARG A 61 5.08 -11.85 2.65
N ALA A 62 5.28 -10.66 2.09
CA ALA A 62 6.61 -10.07 1.91
C ALA A 62 7.37 -9.89 3.23
N ARG A 63 6.67 -9.52 4.32
CA ARG A 63 7.27 -9.42 5.66
C ARG A 63 7.70 -10.78 6.24
N PHE A 64 6.92 -11.84 6.04
CA PHE A 64 7.31 -13.19 6.48
C PHE A 64 8.56 -13.71 5.75
N LEU A 65 8.82 -13.23 4.54
CA LEU A 65 10.00 -13.57 3.74
C LEU A 65 11.15 -12.57 3.92
N ALA A 66 11.09 -11.70 4.93
CA ALA A 66 12.09 -10.65 5.19
C ALA A 66 12.35 -9.67 4.03
N LEU A 67 11.43 -9.57 3.06
CA LEU A 67 11.53 -8.61 1.95
C LEU A 67 11.09 -7.19 2.35
N LEU A 68 10.25 -7.09 3.39
CA LEU A 68 9.81 -5.84 4.00
C LEU A 68 9.95 -5.93 5.52
N ALA A 69 10.39 -4.84 6.15
CA ALA A 69 10.51 -4.77 7.60
C ALA A 69 9.13 -4.62 8.28
N TYR A 70 9.03 -5.10 9.52
CA TYR A 70 7.86 -4.88 10.38
C TYR A 70 7.85 -3.49 11.01
N THR A 71 9.05 -2.94 11.28
CA THR A 71 9.28 -1.67 11.97
C THR A 71 10.57 -1.05 11.44
N ASP A 72 10.66 0.27 11.54
CA ASP A 72 11.84 1.09 11.25
C ASP A 72 13.06 0.79 12.14
N SER A 73 12.87 0.10 13.26
CA SER A 73 13.96 -0.33 14.15
C SER A 73 14.53 -1.72 13.86
N HIS A 74 14.06 -2.43 12.82
CA HIS A 74 14.39 -3.85 12.62
C HIS A 74 15.89 -4.15 12.45
N GLY A 75 16.69 -3.18 12.00
CA GLY A 75 18.14 -3.32 11.82
C GLY A 75 18.97 -2.38 12.68
N ARG A 76 18.38 -1.74 13.70
CA ARG A 76 19.13 -0.95 14.69
C ARG A 76 19.52 -1.82 15.88
#